data_AF-A0A7W6CDP0-F1
#
_entry.id   AF-A0A7W6CDP0-F1
#
_cell.length_a   1.000
_cell.length_b   1.000
_cell.length_c   1.000
_cell.angle_alpha   90.00
_cell.angle_beta   90.00
_cell.angle_gamma   90.00
#
_symmetry.space_group_name_H-M   'P 1'
#
loop_
_entity.id
_entity.type
_entity.pdbx_description
1 polymer ?
#
loop_
_entity_poly.entity_id
_entity_poly.type
_entity_poly.pdbx_seq_one_letter_code
_entity_poly.pdbx_strand_id
1 'polypeptide(L)'
;MTRRPSRNHSPAFKAKVALAAIRCARQGGIAGRKEMIDREQKLSVVRQAKLLGFSRGTVYYLPRPVPDGDLALMRRIDELHLDYPFAGSRMLQGLLRGDGLEAGRLHVATLMKKMGIEVIYRRPNTSKPAPGHKIYPYLLRKLAVTRPNQVWAMDKRMFRWLAALSIP
;
A
#
# COMPACT_ATOMS: atom_id res chain seq x y z
N MET A 1 27.46 55.06 12.79
CA MET A 1 27.20 53.63 12.46
C MET A 1 26.06 53.12 13.33
N THR A 2 24.82 53.18 12.85
CA THR A 2 23.65 52.67 13.59
C THR A 2 23.64 51.15 13.54
N ARG A 3 23.75 50.49 14.71
CA ARG A 3 23.64 49.03 14.84
C ARG A 3 22.26 48.59 14.34
N ARG A 4 22.21 47.70 13.34
CA ARG A 4 20.95 47.08 12.88
C ARG A 4 20.29 46.38 14.07
N PRO A 5 18.96 46.51 14.27
CA PRO A 5 18.28 45.82 15.37
C PRO A 5 18.42 44.31 15.18
N SER A 6 18.69 43.57 16.27
CA SER A 6 18.69 42.11 16.24
C SER A 6 17.34 41.64 15.74
N ARG A 7 17.33 40.72 14.76
CA ARG A 7 16.10 40.07 14.29
C ARG A 7 15.54 39.22 15.43
N ASN A 8 14.75 39.83 16.30
CA ASN A 8 14.02 39.11 17.32
C ASN A 8 12.94 38.30 16.62
N HIS A 9 13.23 37.03 16.35
CA HIS A 9 12.26 36.11 15.76
C HIS A 9 10.99 36.11 16.63
N SER A 10 9.89 36.64 16.08
CA SER A 10 8.62 36.69 16.80
C SER A 10 8.22 35.26 17.22
N PRO A 11 7.47 35.10 18.32
CA PRO A 11 6.98 33.79 18.75
C PRO A 11 6.27 33.02 17.63
N ALA A 12 5.53 33.74 16.78
CA ALA A 12 4.86 33.18 15.60
C ALA A 12 5.84 32.64 14.55
N PHE A 13 6.96 33.33 14.30
CA PHE A 13 7.99 32.85 13.38
C PHE A 13 8.66 31.57 13.91
N LYS A 14 9.02 31.55 15.20
CA LYS A 14 9.60 30.35 15.84
C LYS A 14 8.62 29.16 15.81
N ALA A 15 7.34 29.40 16.06
CA ALA A 15 6.29 28.38 15.97
C ALA A 15 6.14 27.83 14.53
N LYS A 16 6.19 28.70 13.52
CA LYS A 16 6.11 28.30 12.10
C LYS A 16 7.30 27.45 11.68
N VAL A 17 8.52 27.83 12.09
CA VAL A 17 9.74 27.05 11.83
C VAL A 17 9.70 25.71 12.55
N ALA A 18 9.25 25.67 13.81
CA ALA A 18 9.09 24.43 14.56
C ALA A 18 8.05 23.48 13.91
N LEU A 19 6.92 24.01 13.45
CA LEU A 19 5.90 23.24 12.72
C LEU A 19 6.43 22.70 11.38
N ALA A 20 7.22 23.49 10.64
CA ALA A 20 7.85 23.05 9.40
C ALA A 20 8.86 21.91 9.66
N ALA A 21 9.68 22.02 10.71
CA ALA A 21 10.60 20.97 11.11
C ALA A 21 9.87 19.66 11.48
N ILE A 22 8.78 19.75 12.24
CA ILE A 22 7.93 18.59 12.57
C ILE A 22 7.31 17.98 11.30
N ARG A 23 6.91 18.82 10.33
CA ARG A 23 6.35 18.35 9.06
C ARG A 23 7.39 17.61 8.22
N CYS A 24 8.62 18.11 8.13
CA CYS A 24 9.72 17.41 7.45
C CYS A 24 10.09 16.11 8.17
N ALA A 25 10.13 16.12 9.51
CA ALA A 25 10.35 14.90 10.29
C ALA A 25 9.30 13.82 9.96
N ARG A 26 8.02 14.19 9.84
CA ARG A 26 6.94 13.28 9.44
C ARG A 26 7.09 12.70 8.03
N GLN A 27 7.93 13.25 7.17
CA GLN A 27 8.18 12.72 5.82
C GLN A 27 9.27 11.62 5.82
N GLY A 28 10.14 11.57 6.84
CA GLY A 28 11.18 10.53 6.96
C GLY A 28 10.61 9.15 7.31
N GLY A 29 11.41 8.09 7.16
CA GLY A 29 11.05 6.73 7.58
C GLY A 29 10.86 6.59 9.09
N ILE A 30 10.26 5.47 9.53
CA ILE A 30 9.99 5.22 10.96
C ILE A 30 11.28 5.21 11.79
N ALA A 31 12.38 4.68 11.25
CA ALA A 31 13.68 4.63 11.92
C ALA A 31 14.25 6.03 12.20
N GLY A 32 14.38 6.88 11.18
CA GLY A 32 14.95 8.23 11.35
C GLY A 32 14.12 9.14 12.28
N ARG A 33 12.79 8.96 12.31
CA ARG A 33 11.96 9.70 13.28
C ARG A 33 12.09 9.17 14.72
N LYS A 34 12.50 7.91 14.93
CA LYS A 34 12.79 7.39 16.28
C LYS A 34 14.08 7.98 16.83
N GLU A 35 15.08 8.19 15.99
CA GLU A 35 16.34 8.85 16.36
C GLU A 35 16.13 10.28 16.86
N MET A 36 15.04 10.94 16.43
CA MET A 36 14.67 12.29 16.88
C MET A 36 14.07 12.34 18.30
N ILE A 37 13.84 11.19 18.94
CA ILE A 37 13.30 11.13 20.30
C ILE A 37 14.45 11.17 21.30
N ASP A 38 14.44 12.20 22.13
CA ASP A 38 15.45 12.42 23.17
C ASP A 38 14.79 12.32 24.54
N ARG A 39 15.33 11.45 25.40
CA ARG A 39 14.78 11.18 26.74
C ARG A 39 15.14 12.26 27.76
N GLU A 40 16.15 13.08 27.49
CA GLU A 40 16.66 14.12 28.40
C GLU A 40 15.98 15.48 28.20
N GLN A 41 15.16 15.62 27.16
CA GLN A 41 14.39 16.84 26.90
C GLN A 41 13.30 17.08 27.96
N LYS A 42 12.96 18.35 28.17
CA LYS A 42 11.86 18.78 29.06
C LYS A 42 10.48 18.22 28.67
N LEU A 43 10.31 17.73 27.44
CA LEU A 43 9.06 17.15 26.96
C LEU A 43 9.05 15.65 27.21
N SER A 44 7.95 15.13 27.76
CA SER A 44 7.80 13.67 27.93
C SER A 44 7.82 12.94 26.59
N VAL A 45 8.37 11.72 26.59
CA VAL A 45 8.45 10.84 25.40
C VAL A 45 7.09 10.67 24.71
N VAL A 46 6.00 10.67 25.49
CA VAL A 46 4.62 10.59 24.96
C VAL A 46 4.26 11.83 24.12
N ARG A 47 4.62 13.03 24.58
CA ARG A 47 4.37 14.27 23.83
C ARG A 47 5.24 14.35 22.58
N GLN A 48 6.51 13.94 22.68
CA GLN A 48 7.42 13.87 21.53
C GLN A 48 6.90 12.90 20.46
N ALA A 49 6.49 11.69 20.86
CA ALA A 49 5.88 10.71 19.96
C ALA A 49 4.60 11.26 19.29
N LYS A 50 3.73 11.93 20.04
CA LYS A 50 2.51 12.56 19.49
C LYS A 50 2.83 13.66 18.48
N LEU A 51 3.85 14.48 18.73
CA LEU A 51 4.30 15.52 17.80
C LEU A 51 4.85 14.89 16.51
N LEU A 52 5.66 13.83 16.61
CA LEU A 52 6.22 13.10 15.48
C LEU A 52 5.21 12.18 14.76
N GLY A 53 4.03 11.97 15.34
CA GLY A 53 2.95 11.16 14.76
C GLY A 53 3.08 9.66 15.00
N PHE A 54 3.68 9.24 16.12
CA PHE A 54 3.82 7.84 16.53
C PHE A 54 2.90 7.43 17.68
N SER A 55 2.57 6.14 17.70
CA SER A 55 2.09 5.48 18.91
C SER A 55 3.24 5.30 19.92
N ARG A 56 2.94 5.36 21.23
CA ARG A 56 3.96 5.16 22.29
C ARG A 56 4.70 3.83 22.16
N GLY A 57 4.02 2.77 21.75
CA GLY A 57 4.58 1.42 21.67
C GLY A 57 5.63 1.30 20.57
N THR A 58 5.48 2.07 19.50
CA THR A 58 6.46 2.12 18.41
C THR A 58 7.83 2.59 18.91
N VAL A 59 7.88 3.54 19.86
CA VAL A 59 9.12 4.09 20.40
C VAL A 59 9.97 3.01 21.09
N TYR A 60 9.33 2.13 21.85
CA TYR A 60 10.00 1.06 22.60
C TYR A 60 10.28 -0.20 21.77
N TYR A 61 9.63 -0.33 20.62
CA TYR A 61 9.84 -1.48 19.75
C TYR A 61 11.22 -1.42 19.09
N LEU A 62 12.07 -2.39 19.38
CA LEU A 62 13.31 -2.63 18.64
C LEU A 62 13.01 -3.55 17.44
N PRO A 63 13.47 -3.20 16.23
CA PRO A 63 13.28 -4.07 15.07
C PRO A 63 13.98 -5.40 15.33
N ARG A 64 13.23 -6.51 15.21
CA ARG A 64 13.82 -7.84 15.31
C ARG A 64 14.46 -8.22 13.97
N PRO A 65 15.71 -8.70 13.96
CA PRO A 65 16.30 -9.28 12.76
C PRO A 65 15.52 -10.52 12.32
N VAL A 66 15.62 -10.85 11.05
CA VAL A 66 15.01 -12.06 10.49
C VAL A 66 15.78 -13.26 11.01
N PRO A 67 15.14 -14.30 11.56
CA PRO A 67 15.86 -15.48 12.03
C PRO A 67 16.49 -16.23 10.85
N ASP A 68 17.60 -16.92 11.07
CA ASP A 68 18.39 -17.56 10.01
C ASP A 68 17.59 -18.64 9.25
N GLY A 69 16.70 -19.36 9.95
CA GLY A 69 15.79 -20.32 9.32
C GLY A 69 14.81 -19.68 8.33
N ASP A 70 14.34 -18.47 8.64
CA ASP A 70 13.48 -17.71 7.72
C ASP A 70 14.29 -17.16 6.54
N LEU A 71 15.58 -16.84 6.73
CA LEU A 71 16.45 -16.41 5.63
C LEU A 71 16.69 -17.55 4.63
N ALA A 72 16.93 -18.77 5.11
CA ALA A 72 17.04 -19.94 4.24
C ALA A 72 15.73 -20.18 3.46
N LEU A 73 14.59 -20.06 4.14
CA LEU A 73 13.28 -20.22 3.51
C LEU A 73 12.99 -19.10 2.50
N MET A 74 13.38 -17.86 2.78
CA MET A 74 13.27 -16.73 1.86
C MET A 74 14.07 -16.96 0.57
N ARG A 75 15.32 -17.43 0.68
CA ARG A 75 16.16 -17.77 -0.49
C ARG A 75 15.50 -18.84 -1.35
N ARG A 76 14.98 -19.90 -0.72
CA ARG A 76 14.30 -20.98 -1.45
C ARG A 76 13.02 -20.51 -2.13
N ILE A 77 12.25 -19.65 -1.49
CA ILE A 77 11.04 -19.05 -2.09
C ILE A 77 11.41 -18.19 -3.30
N ASP A 78 12.52 -17.43 -3.22
CA ASP A 78 13.00 -16.60 -4.32
C ASP A 78 13.38 -17.44 -5.55
N GLU A 79 14.16 -18.51 -5.34
CA GLU A 79 14.49 -19.50 -6.38
C GLU A 79 13.23 -20.09 -7.03
N LEU A 80 12.28 -20.56 -6.22
CA LEU A 80 11.03 -21.14 -6.71
C LEU A 80 10.15 -20.11 -7.44
N HIS A 81 10.26 -18.82 -7.09
CA HIS A 81 9.50 -17.77 -7.75
C HIS A 81 10.06 -17.43 -9.13
N LEU A 82 11.38 -17.54 -9.32
CA LEU A 82 12.02 -17.41 -10.63
C LEU A 82 11.57 -18.51 -11.59
N ASP A 83 11.49 -19.75 -11.10
CA ASP A 83 11.01 -20.89 -11.90
C ASP A 83 9.49 -20.84 -12.15
N TYR A 84 8.73 -20.43 -11.12
CA TYR A 84 7.26 -20.45 -11.13
C TYR A 84 6.66 -19.09 -10.74
N PRO A 85 6.63 -18.10 -11.65
CA PRO A 85 6.12 -16.75 -11.35
C PRO A 85 4.60 -16.71 -11.04
N PHE A 86 3.89 -17.80 -11.32
CA PHE A 86 2.46 -17.99 -11.02
C PHE A 86 2.20 -18.74 -9.70
N ALA A 87 3.24 -19.23 -9.02
CA ALA A 87 3.09 -19.99 -7.79
C ALA A 87 2.81 -19.07 -6.61
N GLY A 88 1.58 -19.14 -6.08
CA GLY A 88 1.21 -18.48 -4.83
C GLY A 88 1.54 -19.28 -3.58
N SER A 89 1.24 -18.70 -2.41
CA SER A 89 1.57 -19.28 -1.10
C SER A 89 1.10 -20.73 -0.89
N ARG A 90 -0.02 -21.14 -1.48
CA ARG A 90 -0.52 -22.53 -1.41
C ARG A 90 0.31 -23.48 -2.26
N MET A 91 0.73 -23.05 -3.46
CA MET A 91 1.52 -23.88 -4.37
C MET A 91 2.97 -23.98 -3.87
N LEU A 92 3.54 -22.86 -3.43
CA LEU A 92 4.86 -22.82 -2.81
C LEU A 92 4.93 -23.68 -1.54
N GLN A 93 3.88 -23.71 -0.72
CA GLN A 93 3.83 -24.63 0.43
C GLN A 93 3.97 -26.10 0.00
N GLY A 94 3.31 -26.50 -1.09
CA GLY A 94 3.42 -27.87 -1.60
C GLY A 94 4.83 -28.19 -2.12
N LEU A 95 5.43 -27.25 -2.85
CA LEU A 95 6.80 -27.37 -3.37
C LEU A 95 7.83 -27.46 -2.23
N LEU A 96 7.71 -26.57 -1.24
CA LEU A 96 8.57 -26.56 -0.06
C LEU A 96 8.44 -27.85 0.77
N ARG A 97 7.23 -28.42 0.87
CA ARG A 97 7.04 -29.74 1.49
C ARG A 97 7.74 -30.86 0.72
N GLY A 98 7.77 -30.79 -0.61
CA GLY A 98 8.53 -31.73 -1.45
C GLY A 98 10.03 -31.64 -1.22
N ASP A 99 10.54 -30.44 -0.91
CA ASP A 99 11.94 -30.18 -0.59
C ASP A 99 12.32 -30.52 0.89
N GLY A 100 11.38 -31.04 1.68
CA GLY A 100 11.59 -31.37 3.10
C GLY A 100 11.53 -30.17 4.06
N LEU A 101 11.11 -28.99 3.58
CA LEU A 101 10.92 -27.79 4.39
C LEU A 101 9.46 -27.65 4.82
N GLU A 102 9.16 -28.01 6.08
CA GLU A 102 7.81 -27.90 6.64
C GLU A 102 7.47 -26.45 7.02
N ALA A 103 7.09 -25.64 6.03
CA ALA A 103 6.56 -24.29 6.25
C ALA A 103 5.03 -24.27 6.21
N GLY A 104 4.41 -23.57 7.16
CA GLY A 104 2.97 -23.30 7.15
C GLY A 104 2.57 -22.29 6.07
N ARG A 105 1.35 -22.38 5.52
CA ARG A 105 0.82 -21.46 4.51
C ARG A 105 0.93 -19.98 4.92
N LEU A 106 0.59 -19.67 6.18
CA LEU A 106 0.63 -18.30 6.69
C LEU A 106 2.07 -17.79 6.81
N HIS A 107 3.01 -18.68 7.13
CA HIS A 107 4.44 -18.36 7.19
C HIS A 107 4.96 -17.97 5.80
N VAL A 108 4.71 -18.82 4.80
CA VAL A 108 5.05 -18.54 3.39
C VAL A 108 4.42 -17.24 2.91
N ALA A 109 3.13 -17.02 3.19
CA ALA A 109 2.44 -15.79 2.78
C ALA A 109 3.02 -14.53 3.44
N THR A 110 3.44 -14.62 4.71
CA THR A 110 4.07 -13.52 5.43
C THR A 110 5.45 -13.20 4.86
N LEU A 111 6.23 -14.24 4.53
CA LEU A 111 7.55 -14.08 3.91
C LEU A 111 7.44 -13.50 2.50
N MET A 112 6.51 -13.97 1.67
CA MET A 112 6.24 -13.38 0.35
C MET A 112 5.90 -11.88 0.46
N LYS A 113 5.02 -11.52 1.40
CA LYS A 113 4.67 -10.11 1.64
C LYS A 113 5.86 -9.28 2.13
N LYS A 114 6.73 -9.86 2.95
CA LYS A 114 7.95 -9.20 3.45
C LYS A 114 8.99 -8.98 2.36
N MET A 115 9.08 -9.89 1.39
CA MET A 115 9.95 -9.79 0.22
C MET A 115 9.35 -8.94 -0.91
N GLY A 116 8.04 -8.67 -0.88
CA GLY A 116 7.35 -7.96 -1.96
C GLY A 116 7.11 -8.82 -3.20
N ILE A 117 7.13 -10.15 -3.04
CA ILE A 117 6.87 -11.10 -4.13
C ILE A 117 5.36 -11.18 -4.35
N GLU A 118 4.91 -10.69 -5.49
CA GLU A 118 3.53 -10.79 -5.94
C GLU A 118 3.40 -11.81 -7.06
N VAL A 119 2.35 -12.63 -6.97
CA VAL A 119 2.11 -13.67 -7.96
C VAL A 119 1.49 -13.06 -9.19
N ILE A 120 2.07 -13.34 -10.36
CA ILE A 120 1.55 -12.86 -11.63
C ILE A 120 0.43 -13.80 -12.08
N TYR A 121 -0.82 -13.42 -11.78
CA TYR A 121 -1.99 -14.13 -12.31
C TYR A 121 -2.47 -13.50 -13.61
N ARG A 122 -2.80 -14.35 -14.60
CA ARG A 122 -3.55 -13.91 -15.78
C ARG A 122 -4.97 -13.53 -15.33
N ARG A 123 -5.32 -12.26 -15.49
CA ARG A 123 -6.72 -11.82 -15.33
C ARG A 123 -7.62 -12.61 -16.29
N PRO A 124 -8.84 -12.98 -15.87
CA PRO A 124 -9.82 -13.59 -16.76
C PRO A 124 -10.03 -12.68 -17.98
N ASN A 125 -9.90 -13.25 -19.19
CA ASN A 125 -10.12 -12.51 -20.41
C ASN A 125 -11.63 -12.31 -20.62
N THR A 126 -12.19 -11.26 -20.04
CA THR A 126 -13.63 -10.92 -20.13
C THR A 126 -14.08 -10.53 -21.54
N SER A 127 -13.14 -10.31 -22.47
CA SER A 127 -13.45 -10.01 -23.87
C SER A 127 -13.71 -11.26 -24.70
N LYS A 128 -13.22 -12.43 -24.26
CA LYS A 128 -13.50 -13.69 -24.93
C LYS A 128 -14.69 -14.37 -24.26
N PRO A 129 -15.79 -14.65 -24.99
CA PRO A 129 -16.87 -15.44 -24.45
C PRO A 129 -16.35 -16.86 -24.15
N ALA A 130 -16.79 -17.46 -23.05
CA ALA A 130 -16.46 -18.86 -22.79
C ALA A 130 -17.08 -19.76 -23.88
N PRO A 131 -16.46 -20.91 -24.20
CA PRO A 131 -16.98 -21.84 -25.20
C PRO A 131 -18.41 -22.25 -24.83
N GLY A 132 -19.36 -22.09 -25.77
CA GLY A 132 -20.77 -22.44 -25.56
C GLY A 132 -21.72 -21.27 -25.26
N HIS A 133 -21.21 -20.03 -25.10
CA HIS A 133 -22.12 -18.87 -24.98
C HIS A 133 -22.64 -18.41 -26.33
N LYS A 134 -23.97 -18.36 -26.46
CA LYS A 134 -24.66 -17.80 -27.64
C LYS A 134 -24.38 -16.31 -27.76
N ILE A 135 -23.80 -15.91 -28.89
CA ILE A 135 -23.61 -14.49 -29.23
C ILE A 135 -24.97 -13.93 -29.64
N TYR A 136 -25.49 -12.99 -28.87
CA TYR A 136 -26.74 -12.30 -29.20
C TYR A 136 -26.46 -11.18 -30.21
N PRO A 137 -27.18 -11.11 -31.34
CA PRO A 137 -27.05 -9.99 -32.26
C PRO A 137 -27.47 -8.69 -31.58
N TYR A 138 -26.74 -7.61 -31.84
CA TYR A 138 -27.03 -6.29 -31.27
C TYR A 138 -28.28 -5.69 -31.94
N LEU A 139 -29.44 -5.90 -31.31
CA LEU A 139 -30.76 -5.53 -31.86
C LEU A 139 -30.95 -4.01 -32.02
N LEU A 140 -30.15 -3.21 -31.30
CA LEU A 140 -30.19 -1.74 -31.36
C LEU A 140 -29.43 -1.16 -32.57
N ARG A 141 -28.66 -1.97 -33.33
CA ARG A 141 -27.79 -1.48 -34.42
C ARG A 141 -28.54 -0.77 -35.57
N LYS A 142 -29.83 -1.08 -35.76
CA LYS A 142 -30.67 -0.56 -36.86
C LYS A 142 -31.91 0.21 -36.36
N LEU A 143 -31.98 0.52 -35.07
CA LEU A 143 -33.12 1.21 -34.47
C LEU A 143 -32.87 2.72 -34.42
N ALA A 144 -33.71 3.52 -35.09
CA ALA A 144 -33.70 4.96 -34.92
C ALA A 144 -34.33 5.34 -33.57
N VAL A 145 -33.55 5.99 -32.69
CA VAL A 145 -34.02 6.49 -31.39
C VAL A 145 -34.58 7.90 -31.61
N THR A 146 -35.90 8.03 -31.54
CA THR A 146 -36.64 9.25 -31.90
C THR A 146 -37.24 9.97 -30.70
N ARG A 147 -37.29 9.32 -29.53
CA ARG A 147 -37.89 9.86 -28.30
C ARG A 147 -37.01 9.58 -27.07
N PRO A 148 -37.02 10.46 -26.06
CA PRO A 148 -36.38 10.19 -24.77
C PRO A 148 -37.00 8.94 -24.10
N ASN A 149 -36.20 8.20 -23.33
CA ASN A 149 -36.54 6.92 -22.68
C ASN A 149 -36.83 5.70 -23.58
N GLN A 150 -36.55 5.78 -24.89
CA GLN A 150 -36.81 4.68 -25.83
C GLN A 150 -35.78 3.53 -25.74
N VAL A 151 -34.56 3.79 -25.27
CA VAL A 151 -33.50 2.78 -25.13
C VAL A 151 -32.81 2.95 -23.78
N TRP A 152 -32.59 1.84 -23.08
CA TRP A 152 -31.93 1.79 -21.79
C TRP A 152 -30.66 0.96 -21.93
N ALA A 153 -29.52 1.52 -21.55
CA ALA A 153 -28.24 0.81 -21.52
C ALA A 153 -27.83 0.61 -20.06
N MET A 154 -27.56 -0.63 -19.67
CA MET A 154 -26.84 -0.93 -18.43
C MET A 154 -25.41 -1.30 -18.78
N ASP A 155 -24.46 -0.46 -18.40
CA ASP A 155 -23.05 -0.81 -18.43
C ASP A 155 -22.70 -1.60 -17.16
N LYS A 156 -22.06 -2.76 -17.32
CA LYS A 156 -21.53 -3.56 -16.20
C LYS A 156 -20.31 -2.91 -15.56
N ARG A 157 -19.78 -1.83 -16.14
CA ARG A 157 -18.54 -1.18 -15.71
C ARG A 157 -18.77 0.22 -15.11
N MET A 158 -19.62 0.34 -14.09
CA MET A 158 -19.70 1.58 -13.33
C MET A 158 -19.88 1.35 -11.83
N PHE A 159 -18.74 1.19 -11.13
CA PHE A 159 -18.65 1.49 -9.70
C PHE A 159 -17.61 2.58 -9.49
N ARG A 160 -17.94 3.80 -9.93
CA ARG A 160 -17.30 5.02 -9.42
C ARG A 160 -18.34 6.13 -9.40
N TRP A 161 -18.64 6.57 -8.19
CA TRP A 161 -19.40 7.77 -7.90
C TRP A 161 -18.77 8.98 -8.61
N LEU A 162 -19.56 9.67 -9.42
CA LEU A 162 -19.48 11.11 -9.59
C LEU A 162 -20.85 11.59 -10.02
N ALA A 163 -21.48 12.28 -9.08
CA ALA A 163 -22.67 13.09 -9.30
C ALA A 163 -22.37 14.20 -10.31
N ALA A 164 -23.47 14.72 -10.87
CA ALA A 164 -23.57 15.84 -11.81
C ALA A 164 -23.23 15.48 -13.26
N LEU A 165 -24.26 15.48 -14.09
CA LEU A 165 -24.63 16.70 -14.81
C LEU A 165 -26.00 16.50 -15.48
N SER A 166 -27.00 17.21 -14.96
CA SER A 166 -28.09 17.68 -15.80
C SER A 166 -27.48 18.48 -16.95
N ILE A 167 -27.87 18.17 -18.17
CA ILE A 167 -27.67 19.02 -19.34
C ILE A 167 -29.08 19.41 -19.81
N PRO A 168 -29.32 20.69 -20.15
CA PRO A 168 -30.64 21.22 -20.55
C PRO A 168 -31.25 20.52 -21.76
#